data_AF-A0A815JG77-F1
#
_entry.id   AF-A0A815JG77-F1
#
_cell.length_a   1.000
_cell.length_b   1.000
_cell.length_c   1.000
_cell.angle_alpha   90.00
_cell.angle_beta   90.00
_cell.angle_gamma   90.00
#
_symmetry.space_group_name_H-M   'P 1'
#
loop_
_entity.id
_entity.type
_entity.pdbx_description
1 polymer ?
#
loop_
_entity_poly.entity_id
_entity_poly.type
_entity_poly.pdbx_seq_one_letter_code
_entity_poly.pdbx_strand_id
1 'polypeptide(L)'
;MDQPERQFSSLKQYDEKTQYLSATVNNDNSLSITRFEHLSNELIYEIFDDNDDTYLNAERWQQLIQSQMPQLRTFDFQHLTSPDMAESHAYHALIKRFNTSFWFERQWYFAHRHFLFMMEYPAVMFYSTKPYRRNGYELYERMDNDICSDRESNLNLSREIVIWGQQAAVNCFIKFYRVTSLVFMDRYVEDNRLLLDDFKRIVPLIQLTQLVIECFELRHNQLVEILHHVPNVQTLILSTVPLLQKSDTSTEQDETA
;
A
#
# COMPACT_ATOMS: atom_id res chain seq x y z
N MET A 1 -38.02 29.68 19.25
CA MET A 1 -36.81 30.08 18.49
C MET A 1 -35.84 28.95 18.75
N ASP A 2 -36.05 27.89 18.00
CA ASP A 2 -35.62 26.54 18.32
C ASP A 2 -34.56 26.15 17.30
N GLN A 3 -33.34 25.92 17.77
CA GLN A 3 -32.28 25.33 16.96
C GLN A 3 -32.32 23.82 17.14
N PRO A 4 -32.36 23.02 16.06
CA PRO A 4 -32.40 21.58 16.17
C PRO A 4 -31.01 21.02 16.46
N GLU A 5 -30.93 20.20 17.51
CA GLU A 5 -29.84 19.28 17.80
C GLU A 5 -29.63 18.34 16.59
N ARG A 6 -28.45 18.39 15.97
CA ARG A 6 -28.04 17.35 15.03
C ARG A 6 -27.48 16.18 15.81
N GLN A 7 -28.32 15.16 15.98
CA GLN A 7 -27.88 13.81 16.32
C GLN A 7 -27.16 13.20 15.11
N PHE A 8 -25.88 12.85 15.25
CA PHE A 8 -25.22 11.91 14.34
C PHE A 8 -25.22 10.53 14.99
N SER A 9 -26.00 9.63 14.40
CA SER A 9 -26.10 8.23 14.81
C SER A 9 -25.56 7.33 13.68
N SER A 10 -24.94 6.23 14.12
CA SER A 10 -24.39 5.08 13.37
C SER A 10 -23.01 5.23 12.71
N LEU A 11 -21.96 4.90 13.49
CA LEU A 11 -20.78 4.22 12.96
C LEU A 11 -21.24 2.85 12.43
N LYS A 12 -21.17 2.65 11.11
CA LYS A 12 -21.27 1.32 10.53
C LYS A 12 -19.91 0.65 10.63
N GLN A 13 -19.91 -0.45 11.39
CA GLN A 13 -18.89 -1.48 11.46
C GLN A 13 -18.52 -1.90 10.03
N TYR A 14 -17.27 -1.68 9.61
CA TYR A 14 -16.75 -2.19 8.35
C TYR A 14 -16.27 -3.63 8.57
N ASP A 15 -16.77 -4.51 7.72
CA ASP A 15 -16.52 -5.94 7.66
C ASP A 15 -15.27 -6.18 6.80
N GLU A 16 -14.21 -6.75 7.40
CA GLU A 16 -12.93 -7.02 6.75
C GLU A 16 -13.03 -8.27 5.86
N LYS A 17 -12.97 -8.09 4.54
CA LYS A 17 -12.59 -9.15 3.60
C LYS A 17 -11.83 -8.57 2.42
N THR A 18 -10.57 -8.25 2.68
CA THR A 18 -9.55 -8.08 1.64
C THR A 18 -8.36 -8.93 2.06
N GLN A 19 -8.02 -9.95 1.27
CA GLN A 19 -6.91 -10.85 1.57
C GLN A 19 -5.58 -10.15 1.27
N TYR A 20 -5.12 -9.36 2.23
CA TYR A 20 -3.70 -9.12 2.45
C TYR A 20 -3.18 -10.23 3.37
N LEU A 21 -1.92 -10.63 3.24
CA LEU A 21 -1.25 -11.43 4.27
C LEU A 21 -0.90 -10.50 5.45
N SER A 22 -1.93 -10.04 6.17
CA SER A 22 -1.76 -9.55 7.53
C SER A 22 -1.86 -10.76 8.47
N ALA A 23 -0.79 -11.01 9.23
CA ALA A 23 -0.89 -11.94 10.34
C ALA A 23 -1.59 -11.24 11.51
N THR A 24 -2.93 -11.24 11.53
CA THR A 24 -3.66 -10.88 12.75
C THR A 24 -3.54 -12.06 13.71
N VAL A 25 -2.65 -11.93 14.69
CA VAL A 25 -2.39 -12.98 15.68
C VAL A 25 -3.50 -12.96 16.72
N ASN A 26 -4.44 -13.90 16.62
CA ASN A 26 -5.25 -14.28 17.78
C ASN A 26 -4.32 -14.93 18.82
N ASN A 27 -4.57 -14.63 20.10
CA ASN A 27 -3.78 -14.92 21.31
C ASN A 27 -3.35 -16.39 21.58
N ASP A 28 -3.43 -17.31 20.62
CA ASP A 28 -2.93 -18.67 20.77
C ASP A 28 -1.53 -18.83 20.14
N ASN A 29 -0.56 -19.10 21.01
CA ASN A 29 0.89 -19.20 20.82
C ASN A 29 1.37 -20.33 19.87
N SER A 30 0.73 -20.56 18.71
CA SER A 30 1.30 -21.47 17.70
C SER A 30 1.03 -21.00 16.26
N LEU A 31 1.87 -20.08 15.79
CA LEU A 31 2.01 -19.77 14.37
C LEU A 31 2.65 -20.96 13.66
N SER A 32 1.86 -21.75 12.95
CA SER A 32 2.35 -22.81 12.05
C SER A 32 2.81 -22.20 10.71
N ILE A 33 3.97 -21.55 10.72
CA ILE A 33 4.62 -20.99 9.51
C ILE A 33 5.48 -22.09 8.87
N THR A 34 4.88 -23.18 8.39
CA THR A 34 5.65 -24.31 7.81
C THR A 34 5.45 -24.51 6.31
N ARG A 35 5.00 -23.49 5.54
CA ARG A 35 4.71 -23.75 4.11
C ARG A 35 4.90 -22.62 3.09
N PHE A 36 5.85 -21.71 3.28
CA PHE A 36 6.06 -20.62 2.31
C PHE A 36 7.49 -20.44 1.77
N GLU A 37 8.43 -21.32 2.12
CA GLU A 37 9.84 -21.23 1.68
C GLU A 37 10.04 -21.37 0.16
N HIS A 38 9.04 -21.84 -0.60
CA HIS A 38 9.25 -22.27 -1.98
C HIS A 38 8.76 -21.31 -3.07
N LEU A 39 8.19 -20.14 -2.74
CA LEU A 39 7.46 -19.32 -3.74
C LEU A 39 7.94 -17.89 -3.99
N SER A 40 9.05 -17.40 -3.42
CA SER A 40 9.67 -16.20 -3.97
C SER A 40 11.16 -16.13 -3.62
N ASN A 41 11.98 -15.72 -4.59
CA ASN A 41 13.37 -15.28 -4.34
C ASN A 41 13.44 -13.97 -3.55
N GLU A 42 12.30 -13.48 -3.06
CA GLU A 42 12.09 -12.23 -2.35
C GLU A 42 10.99 -12.49 -1.31
N LEU A 43 11.35 -13.12 -0.20
CA LEU A 43 10.48 -13.12 0.98
C LEU A 43 10.45 -11.68 1.49
N ILE A 44 9.30 -11.04 1.35
CA ILE A 44 9.02 -9.69 1.83
C ILE A 44 8.03 -9.86 2.99
N TYR A 45 8.37 -9.28 4.14
CA TYR A 45 7.48 -9.21 5.28
C TYR A 45 7.20 -7.73 5.53
N GLU A 46 5.92 -7.34 5.43
CA GLU A 46 5.41 -5.98 5.65
C GLU A 46 4.47 -6.02 6.86
N ILE A 47 4.68 -5.11 7.80
CA ILE A 47 3.83 -4.97 8.98
C ILE A 47 3.40 -3.52 9.08
N PHE A 48 2.08 -3.36 9.17
CA PHE A 48 1.43 -2.11 9.56
C PHE A 48 0.61 -2.44 10.79
N ASP A 49 1.02 -1.92 11.93
CA ASP A 49 0.30 -2.13 13.18
C ASP A 49 0.24 -0.84 14.00
N ASP A 50 -0.93 -0.66 14.61
CA ASP A 50 -1.32 0.52 15.36
C ASP A 50 -1.33 0.18 16.86
N ASN A 51 -0.37 0.74 17.59
CA ASN A 51 -0.28 0.78 19.07
C ASN A 51 0.13 -0.50 19.85
N ASP A 52 0.52 -1.63 19.24
CA ASP A 52 1.15 -2.72 19.99
C ASP A 52 2.69 -2.61 20.02
N ASP A 53 3.21 -2.05 21.11
CA ASP A 53 4.65 -1.88 21.34
C ASP A 53 5.43 -3.21 21.40
N THR A 54 4.76 -4.37 21.52
CA THR A 54 5.46 -5.66 21.51
C THR A 54 6.16 -5.92 20.18
N TYR A 55 5.74 -5.26 19.09
CA TYR A 55 6.42 -5.29 17.80
C TYR A 55 7.67 -4.42 17.74
N LEU A 56 7.90 -3.52 18.69
CA LEU A 56 9.13 -2.73 18.81
C LEU A 56 10.27 -3.51 19.51
N ASN A 57 10.11 -4.82 19.71
CA ASN A 57 11.12 -5.69 20.28
C ASN A 57 12.07 -6.27 19.22
N ALA A 58 13.21 -5.61 19.03
CA ALA A 58 14.24 -6.04 18.07
C ALA A 58 14.76 -7.47 18.30
N GLU A 59 14.92 -7.91 19.55
CA GLU A 59 15.44 -9.25 19.86
C GLU A 59 14.45 -10.33 19.43
N ARG A 60 13.15 -10.09 19.65
CA ARG A 60 12.08 -11.00 19.23
C ARG A 60 12.06 -11.15 17.71
N TRP A 61 12.15 -10.04 16.97
CA TRP A 61 12.25 -10.08 15.52
C TRP A 61 13.51 -10.80 15.03
N GLN A 62 14.66 -10.50 15.62
CA GLN A 62 15.91 -11.17 15.27
C GLN A 62 15.81 -12.69 15.48
N GLN A 63 15.29 -13.15 16.63
CA GLN A 63 15.12 -14.58 16.91
C GLN A 63 14.14 -15.24 15.93
N LEU A 64 13.03 -14.57 15.61
CA LEU A 64 12.05 -15.06 14.65
C LEU A 64 12.66 -15.20 13.24
N ILE A 65 13.35 -14.15 12.76
CA ILE A 65 13.97 -14.15 11.44
C ILE A 65 15.06 -15.21 11.37
N GLN A 66 15.91 -15.33 12.40
CA GLN A 66 16.96 -16.34 12.43
C GLN A 66 16.42 -17.77 12.44
N SER A 67 15.30 -18.03 13.13
CA SER A 67 14.75 -19.38 13.28
C SER A 67 13.82 -19.80 12.16
N GLN A 68 12.98 -18.88 11.65
CA GLN A 68 11.90 -19.20 10.70
C GLN A 68 12.14 -18.62 9.30
N MET A 69 12.95 -17.58 9.16
CA MET A 69 13.16 -16.89 7.89
C MET A 69 14.65 -16.57 7.63
N PRO A 70 15.56 -17.55 7.73
CA PRO A 70 17.00 -17.29 7.64
C PRO A 70 17.44 -16.73 6.28
N GLN A 71 16.63 -16.95 5.24
CA GLN A 71 16.84 -16.45 3.88
C GLN A 71 16.10 -15.12 3.59
N LEU A 72 15.49 -14.49 4.60
CA LEU A 72 14.79 -13.21 4.44
C LEU A 72 15.76 -12.16 3.90
N ARG A 73 15.42 -11.58 2.75
CA ARG A 73 16.23 -10.56 2.08
C ARG A 73 15.77 -9.15 2.42
N THR A 74 14.46 -8.97 2.53
CA THR A 74 13.84 -7.68 2.80
C THR A 74 12.98 -7.79 4.05
N PHE A 75 13.23 -6.91 5.00
CA PHE A 75 12.40 -6.73 6.17
C PHE A 75 11.91 -5.28 6.15
N ASP A 76 10.62 -5.09 5.83
CA ASP A 76 9.97 -3.79 5.82
C ASP A 76 8.97 -3.70 6.96
N PHE A 77 9.13 -2.68 7.80
CA PHE A 77 8.49 -2.57 9.07
C PHE A 77 8.06 -1.14 9.26
N GLN A 78 6.77 -0.91 9.50
CA GLN A 78 6.24 0.40 9.86
C GLN A 78 5.34 0.22 11.08
N HIS A 79 5.60 1.01 12.11
CA HIS A 79 4.82 0.98 13.34
C HIS A 79 4.42 2.39 13.72
N LEU A 80 3.10 2.60 13.80
CA LEU A 80 2.50 3.88 14.15
C LEU A 80 2.05 3.83 15.61
N THR A 81 2.34 4.90 16.33
CA THR A 81 2.02 5.00 17.76
C THR A 81 1.47 6.37 18.13
N SER A 82 0.55 6.35 19.08
CA SER A 82 -0.11 7.52 19.67
C SER A 82 0.81 8.24 20.68
N PRO A 83 0.72 9.58 20.82
CA PRO A 83 1.72 10.39 21.51
C PRO A 83 1.62 10.32 23.03
N ASP A 84 0.60 9.68 23.60
CA ASP A 84 0.52 9.44 25.05
C ASP A 84 1.77 8.67 25.56
N MET A 85 2.50 8.00 24.67
CA MET A 85 3.73 7.25 24.92
C MET A 85 5.02 7.97 24.43
N ALA A 86 4.91 9.11 23.74
CA ALA A 86 6.02 9.73 23.03
C ALA A 86 6.84 10.70 23.89
N GLU A 87 7.50 10.18 24.93
CA GLU A 87 8.78 10.77 25.30
C GLU A 87 9.75 10.51 24.15
N SER A 88 10.12 11.54 23.38
CA SER A 88 11.05 11.47 22.22
C SER A 88 12.35 10.68 22.49
N HIS A 89 12.74 10.54 23.77
CA HIS A 89 13.89 9.75 24.21
C HIS A 89 13.70 8.23 24.04
N ALA A 90 12.48 7.71 24.09
CA ALA A 90 12.19 6.27 23.95
C ALA A 90 12.55 5.74 22.55
N TYR A 91 12.28 6.50 21.49
CA TYR A 91 12.58 6.09 20.10
C TYR A 91 14.07 6.05 19.79
N HIS A 92 14.87 6.91 20.41
CA HIS A 92 16.33 6.83 20.30
C HIS A 92 16.88 5.54 20.91
N ALA A 93 16.32 5.08 22.03
CA ALA A 93 16.67 3.80 22.62
C ALA A 93 16.20 2.62 21.75
N LEU A 94 15.02 2.72 21.13
CA LEU A 94 14.51 1.72 20.19
C LEU A 94 15.41 1.56 18.97
N ILE A 95 15.80 2.66 18.31
CA ILE A 95 16.72 2.60 17.16
C ILE A 95 18.03 1.90 17.52
N LYS A 96 18.58 2.14 18.71
CA LYS A 96 19.80 1.45 19.16
C LYS A 96 19.63 -0.07 19.21
N ARG A 97 18.45 -0.57 19.57
CA ARG A 97 18.14 -2.02 19.60
C ARG A 97 18.08 -2.62 18.20
N PHE A 98 17.70 -1.83 17.20
CA PHE A 98 17.70 -2.21 15.78
C PHE A 98 19.03 -1.91 15.05
N ASN A 99 20.10 -1.59 15.78
CA ASN A 99 21.43 -1.31 15.23
C ASN A 99 22.50 -2.34 15.65
N THR A 100 22.09 -3.55 16.05
CA THR A 100 23.05 -4.65 16.27
C THR A 100 23.68 -5.11 14.96
N SER A 101 24.76 -5.91 15.04
CA SER A 101 25.43 -6.45 13.85
C SER A 101 24.49 -7.23 12.94
N PHE A 102 23.50 -7.94 13.51
CA PHE A 102 22.49 -8.69 12.77
C PHE A 102 21.75 -7.83 11.74
N TRP A 103 21.30 -6.63 12.13
CA TRP A 103 20.57 -5.70 11.28
C TRP A 103 21.49 -5.01 10.27
N PHE A 104 22.67 -4.57 10.74
CA PHE A 104 23.66 -3.87 9.93
C PHE A 104 24.20 -4.75 8.80
N GLU A 105 24.56 -6.01 9.09
CA GLU A 105 25.05 -6.98 8.09
C GLU A 105 24.01 -7.26 6.99
N ARG A 106 22.71 -7.19 7.32
CA ARG A 106 21.62 -7.34 6.36
C ARG A 106 21.25 -6.06 5.64
N GLN A 107 21.89 -4.95 6.01
CA GLN A 107 21.60 -3.61 5.50
C GLN A 107 20.15 -3.17 5.75
N TRP A 108 19.55 -3.65 6.84
CA TRP A 108 18.23 -3.20 7.30
C TRP A 108 18.44 -2.10 8.32
N TYR A 109 18.10 -0.87 7.94
CA TYR A 109 18.24 0.30 8.81
C TYR A 109 16.86 0.78 9.23
N PHE A 110 16.78 1.55 10.30
CA PHE A 110 15.52 2.05 10.84
C PHE A 110 15.64 3.52 11.24
N ALA A 111 14.54 4.25 11.11
CA ALA A 111 14.41 5.61 11.59
C ALA A 111 13.03 5.81 12.23
N HIS A 112 12.82 7.01 12.76
CA HIS A 112 11.51 7.44 13.20
C HIS A 112 11.24 8.84 12.66
N ARG A 113 9.96 9.17 12.49
CA ARG A 113 9.52 10.52 12.17
C ARG A 113 8.34 10.92 13.05
N HIS A 114 8.35 12.17 13.46
CA HIS A 114 7.22 12.82 14.14
C HIS A 114 6.38 13.54 13.09
N PHE A 115 5.06 13.42 13.18
CA PHE A 115 4.13 14.14 12.30
C PHE A 115 2.79 14.38 13.01
N LEU A 116 1.92 15.20 12.43
CA LEU A 116 0.57 15.40 12.93
C LEU A 116 -0.39 14.50 12.15
N PHE A 117 -1.05 13.58 12.83
CA PHE A 117 -2.13 12.76 12.28
C PHE A 117 -3.47 13.49 12.43
N MET A 118 -4.48 13.07 11.65
CA MET A 118 -5.81 13.73 11.52
C MET A 118 -6.26 14.46 12.80
N MET A 119 -6.64 15.73 12.71
CA MET A 119 -6.99 16.61 13.85
C MET A 119 -5.82 17.04 14.75
N GLU A 120 -4.61 17.20 14.19
CA GLU A 120 -3.43 17.74 14.89
C GLU A 120 -2.91 16.88 16.06
N TYR A 121 -3.26 15.59 16.11
CA TYR A 121 -2.70 14.68 17.10
C TYR A 121 -1.26 14.34 16.73
N PRO A 122 -0.27 14.56 17.62
CA PRO A 122 1.09 14.14 17.33
C PRO A 122 1.15 12.63 17.16
N ALA A 123 1.88 12.15 16.17
CA ALA A 123 2.09 10.73 15.96
C ALA A 123 3.58 10.49 15.69
N VAL A 124 4.05 9.31 16.09
CA VAL A 124 5.40 8.85 15.76
C VAL A 124 5.27 7.60 14.91
N MET A 125 6.01 7.58 13.80
CA MET A 125 6.16 6.37 13.00
C MET A 125 7.60 5.91 13.11
N PHE A 126 7.82 4.68 13.58
CA PHE A 126 9.08 3.98 13.49
C PHE A 126 9.05 3.13 12.23
N TYR A 127 10.07 3.21 11.39
CA TYR A 127 10.06 2.56 10.08
C TYR A 127 11.44 2.14 9.59
N SER A 128 11.50 1.10 8.77
CA SER A 128 12.70 0.71 8.03
C SER A 128 13.11 1.80 7.04
N THR A 129 14.38 2.21 7.09
CA THR A 129 15.00 3.07 6.09
C THR A 129 15.82 2.22 5.15
N LYS A 130 15.53 2.29 3.85
CA LYS A 130 16.15 1.45 2.83
C LYS A 130 15.90 -0.06 3.01
N PRO A 131 14.66 -0.55 3.22
CA PRO A 131 14.39 -1.94 2.85
C PRO A 131 14.78 -2.00 1.37
N TYR A 132 15.66 -2.92 0.96
CA TYR A 132 16.21 -3.02 -0.40
C TYR A 132 15.25 -2.39 -1.40
N ARG A 133 15.60 -1.18 -1.90
CA ARG A 133 14.67 -0.36 -2.67
C ARG A 133 13.98 -1.30 -3.65
N ARG A 134 12.69 -1.58 -3.44
CA ARG A 134 11.83 -1.73 -4.61
C ARG A 134 12.20 -0.49 -5.40
N ASN A 135 12.72 -0.66 -6.60
CA ASN A 135 12.86 0.49 -7.48
C ASN A 135 11.41 0.84 -7.85
N GLY A 136 10.72 1.40 -6.87
CA GLY A 136 9.34 1.77 -6.84
C GLY A 136 9.33 3.27 -6.97
N TYR A 137 8.57 3.77 -7.91
CA TYR A 137 8.31 5.19 -7.99
C TYR A 137 6.89 5.45 -7.51
N GLU A 138 6.69 6.46 -6.69
CA GLU A 138 5.37 6.81 -6.20
C GLU A 138 4.92 8.15 -6.80
N LEU A 139 3.73 8.15 -7.39
CA LEU A 139 3.07 9.33 -7.93
C LEU A 139 1.98 9.79 -6.96
N TYR A 140 1.99 11.07 -6.57
CA TYR A 140 0.99 11.68 -5.71
C TYR A 140 0.28 12.83 -6.44
N GLU A 141 -0.99 13.11 -6.10
CA GLU A 141 -1.79 14.15 -6.78
C GLU A 141 -1.15 15.54 -6.71
N ARG A 142 -0.58 15.88 -5.54
CA ARG A 142 0.17 17.11 -5.33
C ARG A 142 1.66 16.80 -5.40
N MET A 143 2.24 16.90 -6.59
CA MET A 143 3.68 17.05 -6.70
C MET A 143 4.01 18.54 -6.64
N ASP A 144 4.79 18.94 -5.64
CA ASP A 144 5.49 20.21 -5.73
C ASP A 144 6.45 20.14 -6.92
N ASN A 145 6.36 21.12 -7.81
CA ASN A 145 7.07 21.16 -9.10
C ASN A 145 8.61 21.07 -8.98
N ASP A 146 9.16 21.22 -7.77
CA ASP A 146 10.60 21.27 -7.48
C ASP A 146 11.29 19.89 -7.33
N ILE A 147 10.56 18.77 -7.32
CA ILE A 147 11.16 17.44 -7.01
C ILE A 147 11.72 16.73 -8.26
N CYS A 148 11.51 17.26 -9.47
CA CYS A 148 11.68 16.51 -10.72
C CYS A 148 13.09 16.53 -11.34
N SER A 149 13.96 17.51 -11.00
CA SER A 149 15.20 17.74 -11.75
C SER A 149 16.35 16.76 -11.45
N ASP A 150 16.45 16.22 -10.23
CA ASP A 150 17.57 15.33 -9.83
C ASP A 150 17.25 13.82 -9.94
N ARG A 151 16.02 13.44 -10.30
CA ARG A 151 15.56 12.04 -10.25
C ARG A 151 15.62 11.27 -11.56
N GLU A 152 15.89 11.90 -12.70
CA GLU A 152 15.81 11.25 -14.03
C GLU A 152 16.68 10.00 -14.16
N SER A 153 17.86 9.99 -13.53
CA SER A 153 18.79 8.86 -13.55
C SER A 153 18.25 7.60 -12.86
N ASN A 154 17.35 7.76 -11.87
CA ASN A 154 16.77 6.65 -11.11
C ASN A 154 15.46 6.12 -11.73
N LEU A 155 14.78 6.90 -12.60
CA LEU A 155 13.51 6.52 -13.23
C LEU A 155 13.66 5.25 -14.10
N ASN A 156 14.82 5.08 -14.75
CA ASN A 156 15.12 3.92 -15.59
C ASN A 156 15.49 2.65 -14.80
N LEU A 157 15.59 2.74 -13.48
CA LEU A 157 15.81 1.57 -12.62
C LEU A 157 14.50 1.06 -12.03
N SER A 158 13.42 1.86 -12.07
CA SER A 158 12.13 1.51 -11.49
C SER A 158 11.50 0.29 -12.16
N ARG A 159 11.20 -0.72 -11.33
CA ARG A 159 10.45 -1.95 -11.67
C ARG A 159 9.01 -1.90 -11.16
N GLU A 160 8.74 -1.04 -10.19
CA GLU A 160 7.41 -0.82 -9.64
C GLU A 160 7.03 0.66 -9.77
N ILE A 161 5.74 0.92 -9.95
CA ILE A 161 5.18 2.25 -9.78
C ILE A 161 3.88 2.16 -9.00
N VAL A 162 3.74 3.05 -8.02
CA VAL A 162 2.50 3.25 -7.26
C VAL A 162 1.92 4.59 -7.66
N ILE A 163 0.64 4.61 -8.02
CA ILE A 163 -0.07 5.81 -8.44
C ILE A 163 -1.18 6.07 -7.42
N TRP A 164 -1.02 7.15 -6.65
CA TRP A 164 -1.96 7.60 -5.63
C TRP A 164 -2.91 8.64 -6.22
N GLY A 165 -4.02 8.17 -6.78
CA GLY A 165 -5.08 8.97 -7.37
C GLY A 165 -4.95 9.18 -8.88
N GLN A 166 -6.08 9.33 -9.56
CA GLN A 166 -6.17 9.58 -11.00
C GLN A 166 -5.45 10.88 -11.34
N GLN A 167 -5.57 11.92 -10.51
CA GLN A 167 -4.91 13.19 -10.76
C GLN A 167 -3.37 13.07 -10.75
N ALA A 168 -2.81 12.15 -9.95
CA ALA A 168 -1.38 11.85 -9.99
C ALA A 168 -0.96 11.25 -11.34
N ALA A 169 -1.81 10.39 -11.93
CA ALA A 169 -1.60 9.86 -13.25
C ALA A 169 -1.69 10.96 -14.32
N VAL A 170 -2.73 11.81 -14.25
CA VAL A 170 -2.95 12.94 -15.15
C VAL A 170 -1.75 13.90 -15.15
N ASN A 171 -1.22 14.22 -13.96
CA ASN A 171 -0.11 15.14 -13.77
C ASN A 171 1.27 14.53 -14.11
N CYS A 172 1.35 13.22 -14.38
CA CYS A 172 2.62 12.57 -14.68
C CYS A 172 3.03 12.79 -16.13
N PHE A 173 4.16 13.47 -16.33
CA PHE A 173 4.80 13.65 -17.64
C PHE A 173 5.97 12.70 -17.88
N ILE A 174 6.29 11.86 -16.89
CA ILE A 174 7.37 10.88 -16.93
C ILE A 174 6.84 9.56 -17.49
N LYS A 175 7.67 8.90 -18.30
CA LYS A 175 7.45 7.54 -18.78
C LYS A 175 8.46 6.56 -18.19
N PHE A 176 7.95 5.44 -17.64
CA PHE A 176 8.74 4.42 -16.95
C PHE A 176 8.88 3.17 -17.80
N TYR A 177 9.99 3.06 -18.53
CA TYR A 177 10.19 2.00 -19.53
C TYR A 177 10.49 0.62 -18.96
N ARG A 178 10.83 0.47 -17.69
CA ARG A 178 11.24 -0.83 -17.10
C ARG A 178 10.28 -1.39 -16.06
N VAL A 179 9.19 -0.68 -15.80
CA VAL A 179 8.18 -1.07 -14.81
C VAL A 179 7.48 -2.35 -15.23
N THR A 180 7.45 -3.32 -14.32
CA THR A 180 6.76 -4.60 -14.44
C THR A 180 5.64 -4.75 -13.40
N SER A 181 5.60 -3.91 -12.37
CA SER A 181 4.55 -3.84 -11.34
C SER A 181 3.89 -2.46 -11.35
N LEU A 182 2.57 -2.43 -11.57
CA LEU A 182 1.76 -1.22 -11.47
C LEU A 182 0.77 -1.38 -10.31
N VAL A 183 0.81 -0.45 -9.37
CA VAL A 183 -0.15 -0.32 -8.28
C VAL A 183 -0.92 0.98 -8.49
N PHE A 184 -2.23 0.90 -8.60
CA PHE A 184 -3.11 2.06 -8.69
C PHE A 184 -4.01 2.11 -7.45
N MET A 185 -3.95 3.21 -6.72
CA MET A 185 -4.72 3.43 -5.51
C MET A 185 -5.55 4.69 -5.67
N ASP A 186 -6.86 4.58 -5.61
CA ASP A 186 -7.79 5.71 -5.69
C ASP A 186 -9.10 5.43 -4.95
N ARG A 187 -9.82 6.48 -4.59
CA ARG A 187 -11.21 6.37 -4.13
C ARG A 187 -12.18 6.35 -5.30
N TYR A 188 -11.94 7.17 -6.33
CA TYR A 188 -12.90 7.39 -7.41
C TYR A 188 -12.21 7.62 -8.76
N VAL A 189 -12.83 7.14 -9.85
CA VAL A 189 -12.35 7.40 -11.21
C VAL A 189 -13.44 8.13 -11.99
N GLU A 190 -13.15 9.37 -12.41
CA GLU A 190 -14.12 10.26 -13.05
C GLU A 190 -14.52 9.78 -14.47
N ASP A 191 -13.59 9.23 -15.25
CA ASP A 191 -13.83 8.80 -16.63
C ASP A 191 -12.97 7.57 -17.02
N ASN A 192 -13.58 6.67 -17.78
CA ASN A 192 -13.03 5.38 -18.22
C ASN A 192 -11.83 5.53 -19.15
N ARG A 193 -11.97 6.39 -20.18
CA ARG A 193 -10.94 6.49 -21.22
C ARG A 193 -9.67 7.14 -20.68
N LEU A 194 -9.84 8.09 -19.77
CA LEU A 194 -8.73 8.84 -19.19
C LEU A 194 -7.78 7.94 -18.40
N LEU A 195 -8.30 7.04 -17.55
CA LEU A 195 -7.44 6.19 -16.72
C LEU A 195 -6.53 5.26 -17.54
N LEU A 196 -7.08 4.60 -18.57
CA LEU A 196 -6.30 3.72 -19.43
C LEU A 196 -5.28 4.50 -20.26
N ASP A 197 -5.67 5.67 -20.79
CA ASP A 197 -4.78 6.52 -21.57
C ASP A 197 -3.64 7.08 -20.71
N ASP A 198 -3.93 7.42 -19.44
CA ASP A 198 -2.93 7.83 -18.45
C ASP A 198 -1.96 6.69 -18.16
N PHE A 199 -2.45 5.46 -17.94
CA PHE A 199 -1.58 4.30 -17.75
C PHE A 199 -0.67 4.05 -18.97
N LYS A 200 -1.21 4.11 -20.20
CA LYS A 200 -0.43 3.95 -21.45
C LYS A 200 0.63 5.03 -21.62
N ARG A 201 0.37 6.24 -21.12
CA ARG A 201 1.32 7.35 -21.14
C ARG A 201 2.49 7.11 -20.18
N ILE A 202 2.19 6.60 -18.98
CA ILE A 202 3.16 6.44 -17.89
C ILE A 202 3.97 5.15 -18.02
N VAL A 203 3.35 4.02 -18.37
CA VAL A 203 4.02 2.71 -18.44
C VAL A 203 3.71 1.96 -19.75
N PRO A 204 4.65 1.16 -20.29
CA PRO A 204 4.33 0.20 -21.33
C PRO A 204 3.49 -0.95 -20.71
N LEU A 205 2.19 -1.00 -20.98
CA LEU A 205 1.31 -1.98 -20.33
C LEU A 205 1.63 -3.44 -20.65
N ILE A 206 2.21 -3.70 -21.84
CA ILE A 206 2.54 -5.05 -22.29
C ILE A 206 3.63 -5.73 -21.47
N GLN A 207 4.47 -5.00 -20.72
CA GLN A 207 5.52 -5.60 -19.88
C GLN A 207 5.11 -5.80 -18.42
N LEU A 208 3.90 -5.39 -18.05
CA LEU A 208 3.41 -5.58 -16.69
C LEU A 208 3.23 -7.08 -16.43
N THR A 209 3.83 -7.55 -15.34
CA THR A 209 3.65 -8.89 -14.78
C THR A 209 2.76 -8.85 -13.54
N GLN A 210 2.66 -7.68 -12.89
CA GLN A 210 1.81 -7.46 -11.74
C GLN A 210 0.96 -6.20 -11.93
N LEU A 211 -0.32 -6.33 -11.60
CA LEU A 211 -1.29 -5.23 -11.58
C LEU A 211 -2.06 -5.29 -10.26
N VAL A 212 -1.96 -4.23 -9.47
CA VAL A 212 -2.75 -4.04 -8.25
C VAL A 212 -3.65 -2.84 -8.47
N ILE A 213 -4.96 -3.02 -8.32
CA ILE A 213 -5.93 -1.93 -8.38
C ILE A 213 -6.73 -1.89 -7.10
N GLU A 214 -6.48 -0.87 -6.31
CA GLU A 214 -7.24 -0.52 -5.12
C GLU A 214 -8.07 0.72 -5.45
N CYS A 215 -9.24 0.48 -6.05
CA CYS A 215 -10.12 1.54 -6.50
C CYS A 215 -11.58 1.16 -6.25
N PHE A 216 -12.19 1.80 -5.26
CA PHE A 216 -13.54 1.45 -4.80
C PHE A 216 -14.58 1.55 -5.90
N GLU A 217 -14.56 2.62 -6.68
CA GLU A 217 -15.55 2.88 -7.73
C GLU A 217 -15.10 2.45 -9.13
N LEU A 218 -14.13 1.52 -9.24
CA LEU A 218 -13.74 0.98 -10.54
C LEU A 218 -14.87 0.12 -11.13
N ARG A 219 -15.40 0.55 -12.28
CA ARG A 219 -16.45 -0.16 -13.02
C ARG A 219 -15.90 -1.41 -13.69
N HIS A 220 -16.75 -2.43 -13.82
CA HIS A 220 -16.37 -3.70 -14.46
C HIS A 220 -15.84 -3.51 -15.89
N ASN A 221 -16.46 -2.64 -16.69
CA ASN A 221 -16.02 -2.39 -18.05
C ASN A 221 -14.65 -1.70 -18.12
N GLN A 222 -14.30 -0.83 -17.16
CA GLN A 222 -12.96 -0.23 -17.05
C GLN A 222 -11.92 -1.31 -16.80
N LEU A 223 -12.17 -2.19 -15.83
CA LEU A 223 -11.28 -3.29 -15.50
C LEU A 223 -11.06 -4.19 -16.73
N VAL A 224 -12.14 -4.58 -17.41
CA VAL A 224 -12.06 -5.39 -18.63
C VAL A 224 -11.20 -4.68 -19.69
N GLU A 225 -11.40 -3.39 -19.93
CA GLU A 225 -10.63 -2.62 -20.91
C GLU A 225 -9.13 -2.56 -20.57
N ILE A 226 -8.78 -2.35 -19.29
CA ILE A 226 -7.40 -2.38 -18.79
C ILE A 226 -6.79 -3.77 -19.03
N LEU A 227 -7.50 -4.84 -18.67
CA LEU A 227 -7.01 -6.21 -18.80
C LEU A 227 -6.70 -6.62 -20.25
N HIS A 228 -7.42 -6.08 -21.23
CA HIS A 228 -7.11 -6.29 -22.66
C HIS A 228 -5.73 -5.73 -23.07
N HIS A 229 -5.18 -4.77 -22.32
CA HIS A 229 -3.91 -4.10 -22.62
C HIS A 229 -2.72 -4.60 -21.79
N VAL A 230 -2.95 -5.51 -20.83
CA VAL A 230 -1.92 -6.07 -19.96
C VAL A 230 -1.81 -7.59 -20.11
N PRO A 231 -1.56 -8.11 -21.33
CA PRO A 231 -1.66 -9.55 -21.62
C PRO A 231 -0.65 -10.44 -20.88
N ASN A 232 0.39 -9.85 -20.29
CA ASN A 232 1.46 -10.55 -19.59
C ASN A 232 1.33 -10.51 -18.06
N VAL A 233 0.23 -9.96 -17.52
CA VAL A 233 -0.01 -9.91 -16.07
C VAL A 233 -0.25 -11.33 -15.54
N GLN A 234 0.59 -11.72 -14.58
CA GLN A 234 0.56 -13.01 -13.88
C GLN A 234 -0.06 -12.86 -12.48
N THR A 235 0.01 -11.65 -11.91
CA THR A 235 -0.53 -11.33 -10.59
C THR A 235 -1.49 -10.16 -10.71
N LEU A 236 -2.76 -10.42 -10.40
CA LEU A 236 -3.83 -9.41 -10.36
C LEU A 236 -4.38 -9.34 -8.94
N ILE A 237 -4.28 -8.18 -8.29
CA ILE A 237 -4.86 -7.90 -6.98
C ILE A 237 -5.90 -6.80 -7.16
N LEU A 238 -7.12 -7.04 -6.67
CA LEU A 238 -8.24 -6.12 -6.82
C LEU A 238 -8.86 -5.85 -5.45
N SER A 239 -8.88 -4.58 -5.05
CA SER A 239 -9.59 -4.08 -3.90
C SER A 239 -10.62 -3.05 -4.40
N THR A 240 -11.78 -3.53 -4.83
CA THR A 240 -12.88 -2.70 -5.36
C THR A 240 -14.18 -3.02 -4.63
N VAL A 241 -15.17 -2.12 -4.68
CA VAL A 241 -16.54 -2.45 -4.25
C VAL A 241 -17.05 -3.61 -5.11
N PRO A 242 -17.92 -4.51 -4.59
CA PRO A 242 -18.53 -5.55 -5.38
C PRO A 242 -19.02 -4.98 -6.71
N LEU A 243 -18.58 -5.60 -7.81
CA LEU A 243 -19.01 -5.27 -9.15
C LEU A 243 -20.51 -5.58 -9.25
N LEU A 244 -21.34 -4.66 -8.77
CA LEU A 244 -22.76 -4.73 -8.96
C LEU A 244 -22.95 -4.60 -10.46
N GLN A 245 -23.23 -5.73 -11.11
CA GLN A 245 -23.96 -5.69 -12.36
C GLN A 245 -25.19 -4.87 -12.04
N LYS A 246 -25.25 -3.65 -12.58
CA LYS A 246 -26.52 -2.95 -12.71
C LYS A 246 -27.36 -3.95 -13.51
N SER A 247 -28.21 -4.71 -12.82
CA SER A 247 -29.23 -5.48 -13.47
C SER A 247 -29.94 -4.47 -14.35
N ASP A 248 -30.00 -4.75 -15.65
CA ASP A 248 -30.86 -4.04 -16.57
C ASP A 248 -32.30 -4.26 -16.09
N THR A 249 -32.71 -3.52 -15.06
CA THR A 249 -34.11 -3.29 -14.76
C THR A 249 -34.55 -2.23 -15.76
N SER A 250 -34.61 -2.63 -17.03
CA SER A 250 -35.66 -2.16 -17.92
C SER A 250 -36.97 -2.66 -17.32
N THR A 251 -37.50 -1.95 -16.34
CA THR A 251 -38.91 -2.04 -16.00
C THR A 251 -39.65 -1.47 -17.20
N GLU A 252 -40.08 -2.36 -18.08
CA GLU A 252 -41.40 -2.28 -18.70
C GLU A 252 -42.40 -1.78 -17.63
N GLN A 253 -42.87 -0.56 -17.80
CA GLN A 253 -44.26 -0.21 -17.52
C GLN A 253 -44.80 0.27 -18.86
N ASP A 254 -45.31 -0.67 -19.66
CA ASP A 254 -46.72 -1.04 -19.70
C ASP A 254 -47.63 0.17 -19.87
N GLU A 255 -48.04 0.32 -21.12
CA GLU A 255 -49.37 0.70 -21.57
C GLU A 255 -50.43 0.54 -20.46
N THR A 256 -51.15 1.62 -20.15
CA THR A 256 -52.62 1.62 -20.11
C THR A 256 -53.17 3.04 -19.99
N ALA A 257 -54.15 3.32 -20.86
CA ALA A 257 -55.07 4.47 -20.96
C ALA A 257 -54.55 5.77 -21.60
#